data_AF-A0A0P0WHK0-F1
#
_entry.id   AF-A0A0P0WHK0-F1
#
_cell.length_a   1.000
_cell.length_b   1.000
_cell.length_c   1.000
_cell.angle_alpha   90.00
_cell.angle_beta   90.00
_cell.angle_gamma   90.00
#
_symmetry.space_group_name_H-M   'P 1'
#
loop_
_entity.id
_entity.type
_entity.pdbx_description
1 polymer ?
#
loop_
_entity_poly.entity_id
_entity_poly.type
_entity_poly.pdbx_seq_one_letter_code
_entity_poly.pdbx_strand_id
1 'polypeptide(L)'
;EREMLRRKVPVTGLKTPFRDGYVRDLAEEILQLSKNGLERRGYKEVGFLREVDAVISSGVTPAERLLNLYETKWQRSVDPVFQELLY
;
A
#
# COMPACT_ATOMS: atom_id res chain seq x y z
N GLU A 1 -11.77 -17.63 -3.98
CA GLU A 1 -10.61 -16.72 -4.06
C GLU A 1 -10.83 -15.36 -3.38
N ARG A 2 -11.88 -14.61 -3.71
CA ARG A 2 -12.17 -13.28 -3.09
C ARG A 2 -12.24 -13.30 -1.55
N GLU A 3 -12.90 -14.30 -0.98
CA GLU A 3 -12.99 -14.44 0.49
C GLU A 3 -11.63 -14.77 1.14
N MET A 4 -10.75 -15.49 0.43
CA MET A 4 -9.39 -15.77 0.91
C MET A 4 -8.57 -14.49 0.98
N LEU A 5 -8.59 -13.70 -0.10
CA LEU A 5 -7.91 -12.40 -0.14
C LEU A 5 -8.44 -11.46 0.94
N ARG A 6 -9.77 -11.38 1.09
CA ARG A 6 -10.41 -10.57 2.12
C ARG A 6 -9.94 -10.91 3.54
N ARG A 7 -9.66 -12.19 3.82
CA ARG A 7 -9.18 -12.64 5.14
C ARG A 7 -7.67 -12.51 5.32
N LYS A 8 -6.87 -12.74 4.28
CA LYS A 8 -5.41 -12.79 4.39
C LYS A 8 -4.71 -11.44 4.19
N VAL A 9 -5.23 -10.59 3.30
CA VAL A 9 -4.66 -9.25 3.04
C VAL A 9 -4.56 -8.38 4.30
N PRO A 10 -5.53 -8.39 5.24
CA PRO A 10 -5.38 -7.66 6.50
C PRO A 10 -4.16 -8.05 7.34
N VAL A 11 -3.67 -9.29 7.20
CA VAL A 11 -2.53 -9.81 7.96
C VAL A 11 -1.22 -9.62 7.20
N THR A 12 -1.18 -9.99 5.92
CA THR A 12 0.07 -10.06 5.13
C THR A 12 0.20 -8.97 4.07
N GLY A 13 -0.82 -8.11 3.90
CA GLY A 13 -0.80 -7.00 2.95
C GLY A 13 -0.49 -7.44 1.52
N LEU A 14 0.41 -6.70 0.86
CA LEU A 14 0.86 -6.99 -0.50
C LEU A 14 1.63 -8.31 -0.63
N LYS A 15 2.17 -8.84 0.47
CA LYS A 15 2.91 -10.12 0.51
C LYS A 15 1.99 -11.33 0.63
N THR A 16 0.68 -11.13 0.55
CA THR A 16 -0.30 -12.23 0.55
C THR A 16 -0.10 -13.08 -0.72
N PRO A 17 0.16 -14.40 -0.61
CA PRO A 17 0.26 -15.27 -1.77
C PRO A 17 -1.06 -15.35 -2.54
N PHE A 18 -0.99 -15.22 -3.86
CA PHE A 18 -2.13 -15.29 -4.75
C PHE A 18 -1.74 -15.91 -6.10
N ARG A 19 -2.32 -17.08 -6.40
CA ARG A 19 -1.98 -17.88 -7.59
C ARG A 19 -0.47 -18.15 -7.66
N ASP A 20 0.15 -17.85 -8.80
CA ASP A 20 1.59 -18.06 -9.06
C ASP A 20 2.47 -16.90 -8.56
N GLY A 21 1.92 -15.96 -7.80
CA GLY A 21 2.64 -14.80 -7.28
C GLY A 21 2.05 -14.26 -5.98
N TYR A 22 2.08 -12.94 -5.83
CA TYR A 22 1.60 -12.20 -4.68
C TYR A 22 0.50 -11.20 -5.08
N VAL A 23 -0.25 -10.73 -4.09
CA VAL A 23 -1.21 -9.63 -4.29
C VAL A 23 -0.53 -8.37 -4.82
N ARG A 24 0.77 -8.18 -4.54
CA ARG A 24 1.60 -7.12 -5.13
C ARG A 24 1.57 -7.13 -6.66
N ASP A 25 1.73 -8.28 -7.29
CA ASP A 25 1.84 -8.40 -8.75
C ASP A 25 0.52 -7.98 -9.41
N LEU A 26 -0.60 -8.45 -8.83
CA LEU A 26 -1.94 -8.01 -9.23
C LEU A 26 -2.15 -6.50 -9.00
N ALA A 27 -1.62 -5.95 -7.90
CA ALA A 27 -1.75 -4.53 -7.60
C ALA A 27 -1.01 -3.65 -8.62
N GLU A 28 0.14 -4.09 -9.12
CA GLU A 28 0.90 -3.41 -10.18
C GLU A 28 0.11 -3.32 -11.49
N GLU A 29 -0.49 -4.43 -11.93
CA GLU A 29 -1.36 -4.46 -13.11
C GLU A 29 -2.56 -3.51 -12.97
N ILE A 30 -3.24 -3.55 -11.81
CA ILE A 30 -4.39 -2.69 -11.52
C ILE A 30 -3.99 -1.21 -11.46
N LEU A 31 -2.83 -0.90 -10.90
CA LEU A 31 -2.32 0.47 -10.85
C LEU A 31 -2.09 1.01 -12.27
N GLN A 32 -1.49 0.21 -13.15
CA GLN A 32 -1.27 0.62 -14.54
C GLN A 32 -2.59 0.89 -15.27
N LEU A 33 -3.61 0.03 -15.08
CA LEU A 33 -4.95 0.26 -15.62
C LEU A 33 -5.57 1.55 -15.08
N SER A 34 -5.40 1.82 -13.78
CA SER A 34 -5.91 3.03 -13.13
C SER A 34 -5.24 4.30 -13.67
N LYS A 35 -3.90 4.29 -13.83
CA LYS A 35 -3.13 5.38 -14.45
C LYS A 35 -3.65 5.66 -15.86
N ASN A 36 -3.74 4.64 -16.70
CA ASN A 36 -4.25 4.76 -18.07
C ASN A 36 -5.68 5.34 -18.13
N GLY A 37 -6.56 4.95 -17.20
CA GLY A 37 -7.91 5.49 -17.10
C GLY A 37 -7.95 6.98 -16.77
N LEU A 38 -7.13 7.44 -15.81
CA LEU A 38 -7.01 8.85 -15.45
C LEU A 38 -6.38 9.69 -16.57
N GLU A 39 -5.39 9.15 -17.28
CA GLU A 39 -4.81 9.81 -18.46
C GLU A 39 -5.86 10.06 -19.54
N ARG A 40 -6.67 9.04 -19.85
CA ARG A 40 -7.76 9.16 -20.83
C ARG A 40 -8.82 10.18 -20.44
N ARG A 41 -9.05 10.40 -19.15
CA ARG A 41 -9.97 11.44 -18.65
C ARG A 41 -9.43 12.86 -18.87
N GLY A 42 -8.11 13.04 -19.03
CA GLY A 42 -7.52 14.34 -19.42
C GLY A 42 -7.39 15.40 -18.31
N TYR A 43 -7.77 15.09 -17.07
CA TYR A 43 -7.74 16.05 -15.94
C TYR A 43 -6.38 16.18 -15.24
N LYS A 44 -5.34 15.49 -15.73
CA LYS A 44 -3.99 15.44 -15.10
C LYS A 44 -4.00 14.94 -13.64
N GLU A 45 -4.92 14.03 -13.33
CA GLU A 45 -5.14 13.47 -11.97
C GLU A 45 -4.21 12.30 -11.62
N VAL A 46 -3.38 11.82 -12.54
CA VAL A 46 -2.48 10.66 -12.34
C VAL A 46 -1.56 10.87 -11.13
N GLY A 47 -1.19 12.11 -10.83
CA GLY A 47 -0.35 12.46 -9.68
C GLY A 47 -0.92 12.03 -8.32
N PHE A 48 -2.24 11.87 -8.19
CA PHE A 48 -2.86 11.38 -6.95
C PHE A 48 -2.52 9.92 -6.64
N LEU A 49 -2.07 9.14 -7.63
CA LEU A 49 -1.69 7.74 -7.44
C LEU A 49 -0.24 7.55 -6.98
N ARG A 50 0.55 8.61 -6.82
CA ARG A 50 1.99 8.52 -6.45
C ARG A 50 2.24 7.77 -5.14
N GLU A 51 1.42 8.00 -4.13
CA GLU A 51 1.58 7.31 -2.83
C GLU A 51 1.34 5.81 -2.97
N VAL A 52 0.33 5.42 -3.75
CA VAL A 52 0.01 4.00 -4.01
C VAL A 52 1.11 3.35 -4.85
N ASP A 53 1.66 4.09 -5.82
CA ASP A 53 2.80 3.67 -6.64
C ASP A 53 4.05 3.38 -5.79
N ALA A 54 4.34 4.26 -4.81
CA ALA A 54 5.45 4.07 -3.88
C ALA A 54 5.25 2.84 -2.99
N VAL A 55 4.02 2.58 -2.53
CA VAL A 55 3.68 1.40 -1.73
C VAL A 55 3.86 0.11 -2.52
N ILE A 56 3.35 0.06 -3.77
CA ILE A 56 3.48 -1.13 -4.62
C ILE A 56 4.95 -1.35 -5.03
N SER A 57 5.67 -0.29 -5.41
CA SER A 57 7.07 -0.36 -5.82
C SER A 57 8.00 -0.80 -4.68
N SER A 58 7.75 -0.33 -3.46
CA SER A 58 8.52 -0.78 -2.28
C SER A 58 8.07 -2.14 -1.76
N GLY A 59 6.82 -2.53 -2.00
CA GLY A 59 6.20 -3.70 -1.36
C GLY A 59 6.00 -3.52 0.15
N VAL A 60 6.14 -2.29 0.65
CA VAL A 60 6.01 -1.94 2.08
C VAL A 60 4.79 -1.06 2.25
N THR A 61 3.81 -1.57 2.99
CA THR A 61 2.59 -0.85 3.33
C THR A 61 2.85 0.29 4.31
N PRO A 62 1.98 1.31 4.38
CA PRO A 62 2.07 2.34 5.41
C PRO A 62 2.06 1.76 6.83
N ALA A 63 1.31 0.68 7.05
CA ALA A 63 1.28 -0.01 8.34
C ALA A 63 2.65 -0.62 8.70
N GLU A 64 3.34 -1.25 7.75
CA GLU A 64 4.70 -1.77 7.96
C GLU A 64 5.71 -0.65 8.21
N ARG A 65 5.55 0.54 7.60
CA ARG A 65 6.39 1.71 7.91
C ARG A 65 6.19 2.18 9.34
N LEU A 66 4.94 2.29 9.79
CA LEU A 66 4.62 2.67 11.16
C LEU A 66 5.12 1.62 12.16
N LEU A 67 5.02 0.34 11.82
CA LEU A 67 5.56 -0.74 12.66
C LEU A 67 7.09 -0.67 12.75
N ASN A 68 7.78 -0.31 11.66
CA ASN A 68 9.22 -0.08 11.69
C ASN A 68 9.59 1.12 12.58
N LEU A 69 8.84 2.24 12.50
CA LEU A 69 9.04 3.39 13.37
C LEU A 69 8.79 3.04 14.84
N TYR A 70 7.72 2.27 15.11
CA TYR A 70 7.41 1.73 16.42
C TYR A 70 8.58 0.93 17.01
N GLU A 71 9.13 -0.04 16.28
CA GLU A 71 10.25 -0.86 16.78
C GLU A 71 11.58 -0.10 16.87
N THR A 72 11.75 1.00 16.11
CA THR A 72 13.01 1.74 16.03
C THR A 72 12.93 3.09 16.74
N LYS A 73 12.56 4.15 16.01
CA LYS A 73 12.61 5.55 16.45
C LYS A 73 11.69 5.83 17.65
N TRP A 74 10.53 5.18 17.70
CA TRP A 74 9.54 5.40 18.75
C TRP A 74 9.72 4.49 19.96
N GLN A 75 10.70 3.57 19.93
CA GLN A 75 11.07 2.71 21.06
C GLN A 75 9.87 2.00 21.71
N ARG A 76 9.00 1.45 20.86
CA ARG A 76 7.76 0.76 21.23
C ARG A 76 6.72 1.63 21.94
N SER A 77 6.81 2.96 21.79
CA SER A 77 5.72 3.88 22.10
C SER A 77 4.88 4.17 20.86
N VAL A 78 3.58 4.32 21.06
CA VAL A 78 2.65 4.78 20.03
C VAL A 78 2.43 6.29 20.07
N ASP A 79 2.79 6.96 21.16
CA ASP A 79 2.54 8.40 21.35
C ASP A 79 3.04 9.30 20.21
N PRO A 80 4.21 9.03 19.58
CA PRO A 80 4.69 9.85 18.48
C PRO A 80 3.77 9.84 17.24
N VAL A 81 2.90 8.83 17.08
CA VAL A 81 1.97 8.76 15.94
C VAL A 81 1.02 9.96 15.89
N PHE A 82 0.65 10.50 17.06
CA PHE A 82 -0.26 11.64 17.18
C PHE A 82 0.40 12.98 16.81
N GLN A 83 1.73 13.00 16.73
CA GLN A 83 2.49 14.16 16.26
C GLN A 83 2.89 13.98 14.79
N GLU A 84 3.33 12.79 14.39
CA GLU A 84 3.84 12.53 13.03
C GLU A 84 2.75 12.38 11.97
N LEU A 85 1.53 11.98 12.33
CA LEU A 85 0.37 11.88 11.41
C LEU A 85 -0.71 12.93 11.70
N LEU A 86 -0.34 14.05 12.31
CA LEU A 86 -1.25 15.18 12.52
C LEU A 86 -1.57 15.84 11.17
N TYR A 87 -2.85 16.15 10.94
CA TYR A 87 -3.34 16.85 9.74
C TYR A 87 -3.06 18.35 9.79
#